data_AF-A0A6B0X4L7-F1
#
_entry.id   AF-A0A6B0X4L7-F1
#
_cell.length_a   1.000
_cell.length_b   1.000
_cell.length_c   1.000
_cell.angle_alpha   90.00
_cell.angle_beta   90.00
_cell.angle_gamma   90.00
#
_symmetry.space_group_name_H-M   'P 1'
#
loop_
_entity.id
_entity.type
_entity.pdbx_description
1 polymer ?
#
loop_
_entity_poly.entity_id
_entity_poly.type
_entity_poly.pdbx_seq_one_letter_code
_entity_poly.pdbx_strand_id
1 'polypeptide(L)'
;MSKFVVNLLVAGAALLAMLLTGCSDSDAPTATPSVEPLFVVSGHVRDPNGSLAGSDARVVGIWTGDIGEGDYAYVFGSGKIDLEAGTFRIEFVEEPPSEALLGNLLGVGLLAVVDDSNLEEGLLPDDAFDEVLGAAPRHYVLFFNRENENAEEALEAVPWLKEFGNGYSVGKGIEIPDDFDGFEPVDPGSVEIIIDDLENLNLVNWT
;
A
#
# COMPACT_ATOMS: atom_id res chain seq x y z
N MET A 1 -55.02 9.45 49.96
CA MET A 1 -55.66 10.74 49.58
C MET A 1 -55.41 10.91 48.08
N SER A 2 -56.41 11.01 47.19
CA SER A 2 -57.28 12.19 46.95
C SER A 2 -56.45 13.42 46.51
N LYS A 3 -56.59 14.05 45.34
CA LYS A 3 -57.57 14.02 44.21
C LYS A 3 -56.84 14.45 42.91
N PHE A 4 -57.18 13.99 41.70
CA PHE A 4 -58.38 14.27 40.87
C PHE A 4 -58.43 15.70 40.27
N VAL A 5 -58.17 15.79 38.96
CA VAL A 5 -58.46 16.90 38.02
C VAL A 5 -58.88 16.25 36.69
N VAL A 6 -59.76 16.90 35.90
CA VAL A 6 -60.77 16.17 35.09
C VAL A 6 -61.07 16.82 33.72
N ASN A 7 -61.22 15.98 32.68
CA ASN A 7 -61.81 16.25 31.35
C ASN A 7 -61.00 17.18 30.40
N LEU A 8 -61.21 17.21 29.08
CA LEU A 8 -62.43 17.01 28.24
C LEU A 8 -61.99 16.63 26.79
N LEU A 9 -62.35 15.47 26.20
CA LEU A 9 -63.57 15.08 25.43
C LEU A 9 -63.61 15.52 23.93
N VAL A 10 -64.09 14.61 23.04
CA VAL A 10 -64.57 14.81 21.63
C VAL A 10 -63.46 15.07 20.58
N ALA A 11 -63.46 14.60 19.32
CA ALA A 11 -64.27 13.69 18.45
C ALA A 11 -63.27 12.91 17.56
N GLY A 12 -63.56 11.90 16.73
CA GLY A 12 -64.79 11.46 16.07
C GLY A 12 -64.42 11.00 14.65
N ALA A 13 -64.98 9.87 14.20
CA ALA A 13 -64.53 9.05 13.08
C ALA A 13 -64.24 9.72 11.71
N ALA A 14 -63.30 9.12 10.96
CA ALA A 14 -63.41 8.99 9.51
C ALA A 14 -62.81 7.65 9.04
N LEU A 15 -63.61 6.86 8.32
CA LEU A 15 -63.19 5.65 7.63
C LEU A 15 -62.80 6.04 6.20
N LEU A 16 -61.62 5.63 5.72
CA LEU A 16 -61.32 5.69 4.28
C LEU A 16 -60.48 4.47 3.87
N ALA A 17 -61.00 3.71 2.91
CA ALA A 17 -60.29 2.65 2.21
C ALA A 17 -59.97 3.13 0.77
N MET A 18 -59.26 2.29 0.00
CA MET A 18 -58.73 2.50 -1.36
C MET A 18 -57.34 3.18 -1.41
N LEU A 19 -56.41 2.80 -2.30
CA LEU A 19 -56.34 1.71 -3.28
C LEU A 19 -54.87 1.54 -3.76
N LEU A 20 -54.63 0.53 -4.61
CA LEU A 20 -53.49 0.34 -5.54
C LEU A 20 -52.21 -0.36 -5.05
N THR A 21 -51.98 -1.49 -5.70
CA THR A 21 -50.72 -2.17 -6.03
C THR A 21 -49.77 -1.30 -6.87
N GLY A 22 -48.45 -1.51 -6.74
CA GLY A 22 -47.52 -1.34 -7.86
C GLY A 22 -46.10 -0.86 -7.52
N CYS A 23 -45.13 -1.78 -7.69
CA CYS A 23 -43.68 -1.56 -7.94
C CYS A 23 -42.88 -0.74 -6.90
N SER A 24 -41.57 -0.95 -6.74
CA SER A 24 -40.62 -1.74 -7.52
C SER A 24 -39.66 -2.49 -6.58
N ASP A 25 -39.06 -3.57 -7.07
CA ASP A 25 -37.75 -3.97 -6.58
C ASP A 25 -36.81 -2.76 -6.68
N SER A 26 -36.12 -2.49 -5.58
CA SER A 26 -34.94 -1.65 -5.52
C SER A 26 -33.94 -2.41 -4.67
N ASP A 27 -33.41 -3.48 -5.26
CA ASP A 27 -32.06 -3.94 -4.97
C ASP A 27 -31.10 -2.79 -5.34
N ALA A 28 -31.03 -1.80 -4.46
CA ALA A 28 -29.93 -0.86 -4.47
C ALA A 28 -28.67 -1.72 -4.33
N PRO A 29 -27.69 -1.64 -5.26
CA PRO A 29 -26.47 -2.39 -5.11
C PRO A 29 -25.87 -2.01 -3.77
N THR A 30 -25.75 -2.97 -2.86
CA THR A 30 -25.10 -2.78 -1.57
C THR A 30 -23.70 -2.29 -1.89
N ALA A 31 -23.46 -1.00 -1.69
CA ALA A 31 -22.17 -0.40 -1.93
C ALA A 31 -21.18 -1.13 -1.01
N THR A 32 -20.29 -1.92 -1.61
CA THR A 32 -19.18 -2.54 -0.89
C THR A 32 -18.48 -1.43 -0.10
N PRO A 33 -18.27 -1.57 1.22
CA PRO A 33 -17.61 -0.54 1.99
C PRO A 33 -16.21 -0.33 1.39
N SER A 34 -15.96 0.90 0.92
CA SER A 34 -14.63 1.29 0.47
C SER A 34 -13.72 1.28 1.68
N VAL A 35 -12.70 0.43 1.67
CA VAL A 35 -11.63 0.48 2.66
C VAL A 35 -10.73 1.63 2.25
N GLU A 36 -10.64 2.67 3.08
CA GLU A 36 -9.68 3.75 2.87
C GLU A 36 -8.25 3.20 3.08
N PRO A 37 -7.29 3.45 2.18
CA PRO A 37 -5.94 2.95 2.32
C PRO A 37 -5.21 3.65 3.48
N LEU A 38 -4.38 2.90 4.21
CA LEU A 38 -3.48 3.44 5.23
C LEU A 38 -2.37 4.27 4.60
N PHE A 39 -1.87 3.83 3.44
CA PHE A 39 -0.82 4.52 2.70
C PHE A 39 -0.96 4.35 1.20
N VAL A 40 -0.42 5.30 0.46
CA VAL A 40 -0.56 5.42 -0.98
C VAL A 40 0.76 5.90 -1.56
N VAL A 41 1.26 5.21 -2.56
CA VAL A 41 2.43 5.66 -3.34
C VAL A 41 2.02 5.76 -4.81
N SER A 42 2.52 6.79 -5.49
CA SER A 42 2.22 7.07 -6.88
C SER A 42 3.36 7.83 -7.54
N GLY A 43 3.30 7.94 -8.85
CA GLY A 43 4.32 8.67 -9.59
C GLY A 43 4.34 8.28 -11.05
N HIS A 44 5.52 8.37 -11.66
CA HIS A 44 5.72 8.18 -13.09
C HIS A 44 6.38 6.85 -13.43
N VAL A 45 6.06 6.32 -14.60
CA VAL A 45 6.71 5.15 -15.20
C VAL A 45 7.45 5.59 -16.45
N ARG A 46 8.77 5.39 -16.46
CA ARG A 46 9.64 5.68 -17.60
C ARG A 46 9.91 4.39 -18.37
N ASP A 47 9.18 4.20 -19.46
CA ASP A 47 9.38 3.10 -20.42
C ASP A 47 10.07 3.62 -21.70
N PRO A 48 11.41 3.56 -21.80
CA PRO A 48 12.14 4.05 -22.96
C PRO A 48 12.01 3.16 -24.20
N ASN A 49 11.62 1.89 -24.02
CA ASN A 49 11.61 0.87 -25.08
C ASN A 49 10.19 0.52 -25.56
N GLY A 50 9.16 0.92 -24.81
CA GLY A 50 7.76 0.55 -25.06
C GLY A 50 7.43 -0.88 -24.64
N SER A 51 8.19 -1.45 -23.70
CA SER A 51 8.05 -2.84 -23.25
C SER A 51 6.71 -3.14 -22.59
N LEU A 52 6.04 -2.13 -22.00
CA LEU A 52 4.73 -2.30 -21.36
C LEU A 52 3.54 -2.26 -22.35
N ALA A 53 3.80 -2.08 -23.65
CA ALA A 53 2.74 -1.91 -24.64
C ALA A 53 1.97 -3.22 -24.92
N GLY A 54 0.87 -3.43 -24.19
CA GLY A 54 0.02 -4.62 -24.31
C GLY A 54 0.33 -5.73 -23.30
N SER A 55 1.17 -5.46 -22.30
CA SER A 55 1.32 -6.28 -21.09
C SER A 55 0.12 -6.11 -20.15
N ASP A 56 -0.10 -7.06 -19.25
CA ASP A 56 -1.03 -6.92 -18.11
C ASP A 56 -0.29 -6.41 -16.84
N ALA A 57 0.83 -5.72 -17.05
CA ALA A 57 1.79 -5.33 -16.04
C ALA A 57 1.22 -4.46 -14.90
N ARG A 58 1.72 -4.73 -13.69
CA ARG A 58 1.31 -4.07 -12.44
C ARG A 58 2.52 -3.69 -11.60
N VAL A 59 2.32 -2.77 -10.65
CA VAL A 59 3.32 -2.46 -9.62
C VAL A 59 3.10 -3.36 -8.42
N VAL A 60 4.17 -3.87 -7.81
CA VAL A 60 4.15 -4.59 -6.54
C VAL A 60 5.21 -4.03 -5.59
N GLY A 61 5.00 -4.17 -4.28
CA GLY A 61 6.04 -3.98 -3.28
C GLY A 61 6.81 -5.28 -3.06
N ILE A 62 8.11 -5.29 -3.34
CA ILE A 62 9.03 -6.39 -3.01
C ILE A 62 9.83 -5.98 -1.78
N TRP A 63 9.48 -6.56 -0.64
CA TRP A 63 10.01 -6.25 0.68
C TRP A 63 11.14 -7.19 1.06
N THR A 64 12.20 -6.68 1.70
CA THR A 64 13.22 -7.54 2.30
C THR A 64 12.77 -7.96 3.70
N GLY A 65 12.69 -9.27 3.91
CA GLY A 65 12.40 -9.88 5.21
C GLY A 65 13.57 -10.74 5.71
N ASP A 66 13.58 -11.01 7.02
CA ASP A 66 14.51 -11.94 7.68
C ASP A 66 13.73 -12.81 8.68
N ILE A 67 13.92 -14.12 8.62
CA ILE A 67 13.34 -15.14 9.52
C ILE A 67 14.40 -15.83 10.39
N GLY A 68 15.64 -15.32 10.40
CA GLY A 68 16.79 -15.89 11.07
C GLY A 68 17.47 -17.04 10.32
N GLU A 69 17.00 -17.37 9.13
CA GLU A 69 17.61 -18.38 8.23
C GLU A 69 18.34 -17.74 7.02
N GLY A 70 18.18 -16.43 6.82
CA GLY A 70 18.74 -15.65 5.71
C GLY A 70 17.75 -14.60 5.19
N ASP A 71 18.25 -13.64 4.42
CA ASP A 71 17.44 -12.61 3.77
C ASP A 71 16.59 -13.23 2.65
N TYR A 72 15.35 -12.77 2.51
CA TYR A 72 14.45 -13.16 1.43
C TYR A 72 13.58 -11.99 0.97
N ALA A 73 12.93 -12.17 -0.18
CA ALA A 73 11.98 -11.21 -0.73
C ALA A 73 10.53 -11.63 -0.45
N TYR A 74 9.69 -10.67 -0.08
CA TYR A 74 8.26 -10.86 0.18
C TYR A 74 7.44 -9.90 -0.68
N VAL A 75 6.47 -10.42 -1.44
CA VAL A 75 5.52 -9.60 -2.21
C VAL A 75 4.39 -9.16 -1.30
N PHE A 76 4.24 -7.85 -1.13
CA PHE A 76 3.13 -7.26 -0.39
C PHE A 76 2.77 -5.87 -0.92
N GLY A 77 1.47 -5.65 -1.12
CA GLY A 77 0.92 -4.48 -1.80
C GLY A 77 0.97 -4.63 -3.31
N SER A 78 -0.17 -4.39 -3.95
CA SER A 78 -0.35 -4.46 -5.41
C SER A 78 -1.00 -3.17 -5.92
N GLY A 79 -0.45 -2.64 -7.00
CA GLY A 79 -0.86 -1.39 -7.64
C GLY A 79 -1.24 -1.57 -9.10
N LYS A 80 -1.57 -0.45 -9.76
CA LYS A 80 -1.89 -0.39 -11.18
C LYS A 80 -1.02 0.63 -11.90
N ILE A 81 -0.80 0.38 -13.19
CA ILE A 81 -0.14 1.29 -14.12
C ILE A 81 -1.21 1.87 -15.05
N ASP A 82 -1.22 3.19 -15.21
CA ASP A 82 -1.92 3.87 -16.30
C ASP A 82 -0.91 4.10 -17.43
N LEU A 83 -0.97 3.22 -18.44
CA LEU A 83 -0.08 3.23 -19.60
C LEU A 83 -0.31 4.44 -20.52
N GLU A 84 -1.51 5.06 -20.51
CA GLU A 84 -1.78 6.25 -21.32
C GLU A 84 -1.22 7.51 -20.64
N ALA A 85 -1.35 7.60 -19.31
CA ALA A 85 -0.81 8.70 -18.53
C ALA A 85 0.70 8.57 -18.22
N GLY A 86 1.28 7.37 -18.36
CA GLY A 86 2.66 7.07 -17.92
C GLY A 86 2.82 7.21 -16.41
N THR A 87 1.80 6.79 -15.64
CA THR A 87 1.78 6.89 -14.17
C THR A 87 1.45 5.57 -13.51
N PHE A 88 1.73 5.45 -12.21
CA PHE A 88 1.32 4.31 -11.41
C PHE A 88 0.71 4.74 -10.07
N ARG A 89 0.02 3.79 -9.44
CA ARG A 89 -0.53 3.92 -8.08
C ARG A 89 -0.56 2.57 -7.38
N ILE A 90 0.00 2.51 -6.17
CA ILE A 90 -0.10 1.38 -5.24
C ILE A 90 -0.73 1.86 -3.93
N GLU A 91 -1.56 1.01 -3.34
CA GLU A 91 -2.32 1.30 -2.13
C GLU A 91 -2.06 0.20 -1.09
N PHE A 92 -1.71 0.61 0.13
CA PHE A 92 -1.52 -0.28 1.27
C PHE A 92 -2.70 -0.10 2.22
N VAL A 93 -3.54 -1.12 2.34
CA VAL A 93 -4.78 -1.10 3.15
C VAL A 93 -4.59 -1.67 4.57
N GLU A 94 -3.45 -2.30 4.81
CA GLU A 94 -3.02 -2.83 6.11
C GLU A 94 -1.52 -2.57 6.31
N GLU A 95 -1.00 -2.82 7.51
CA GLU A 95 0.44 -2.78 7.80
C GLU A 95 1.14 -3.99 7.16
N PRO A 96 2.44 -3.96 6.86
CA PRO A 96 3.11 -5.11 6.26
C PRO A 96 3.06 -6.30 7.23
N PRO A 97 2.92 -7.54 6.72
CA PRO A 97 3.01 -8.73 7.56
C PRO A 97 4.38 -8.80 8.24
N SER A 98 4.48 -9.55 9.33
CA SER A 98 5.74 -9.78 10.05
C SER A 98 6.87 -10.26 9.13
N GLU A 99 6.52 -11.05 8.12
CA GLU A 99 7.36 -11.61 7.07
C GLU A 99 7.86 -10.58 6.04
N ALA A 100 7.34 -9.34 6.06
CA ALA A 100 7.85 -8.22 5.26
C ALA A 100 8.67 -7.22 6.11
N LEU A 101 8.98 -7.57 7.38
CA LEU A 101 9.63 -6.70 8.36
C LEU A 101 10.87 -7.35 8.98
N LEU A 102 12.02 -6.69 8.88
CA LEU A 102 13.19 -6.99 9.71
C LEU A 102 12.84 -6.79 11.19
N GLY A 103 12.92 -7.86 11.99
CA GLY A 103 12.70 -7.82 13.44
C GLY A 103 11.30 -7.37 13.90
N ASN A 104 10.27 -7.48 13.04
CA ASN A 104 8.95 -6.86 13.25
C ASN A 104 9.00 -5.33 13.47
N LEU A 105 10.03 -4.68 12.94
CA LEU A 105 10.39 -3.30 13.23
C LEU A 105 10.48 -2.43 11.98
N LEU A 106 11.25 -2.88 10.99
CA LEU A 106 11.58 -2.13 9.78
C LEU A 106 11.27 -2.94 8.52
N GLY A 107 10.37 -2.44 7.68
CA GLY A 107 10.15 -2.93 6.33
C GLY A 107 10.78 -1.98 5.32
N VAL A 108 11.47 -2.53 4.33
CA VAL A 108 12.01 -1.79 3.19
C VAL A 108 11.58 -2.49 1.90
N GLY A 109 10.70 -1.82 1.15
CA GLY A 109 10.06 -2.34 -0.06
C GLY A 109 10.51 -1.62 -1.32
N LEU A 110 11.11 -2.37 -2.25
CA LEU A 110 11.33 -1.92 -3.62
C LEU A 110 10.00 -1.92 -4.39
N LEU A 111 9.68 -0.82 -5.07
CA LEU A 111 8.55 -0.81 -6.01
C LEU A 111 9.01 -1.36 -7.36
N ALA A 112 8.49 -2.52 -7.72
CA ALA A 112 8.83 -3.24 -8.95
C ALA A 112 7.62 -3.32 -9.89
N VAL A 113 7.87 -3.44 -11.19
CA VAL A 113 6.86 -3.75 -12.20
C VAL A 113 7.02 -5.20 -12.63
N VAL A 114 5.93 -5.95 -12.61
CA VAL A 114 5.88 -7.36 -13.01
C VAL A 114 4.79 -7.57 -14.05
N ASP A 115 5.00 -8.51 -14.97
CA ASP A 115 4.01 -8.95 -15.96
C ASP A 115 3.51 -10.39 -15.68
N ASP A 116 3.49 -10.77 -14.40
CA ASP A 116 2.73 -11.93 -13.96
C ASP A 116 1.48 -11.52 -13.15
N SER A 117 0.34 -12.05 -13.60
CA SER A 117 -0.96 -11.92 -12.95
C SER A 117 -1.21 -13.00 -11.90
N ASN A 118 -0.37 -14.03 -11.84
CA ASN A 118 -0.45 -15.14 -10.88
C ASN A 118 0.42 -14.93 -9.63
N LEU A 119 1.30 -13.91 -9.62
CA LEU A 119 2.15 -13.58 -8.48
C LEU A 119 1.28 -13.11 -7.30
N GLU A 120 1.04 -14.02 -6.36
CA GLU A 120 0.30 -13.77 -5.13
C GLU A 120 1.20 -13.07 -4.09
N GLU A 121 0.60 -12.49 -3.06
CA GLU A 121 1.35 -11.98 -1.90
C GLU A 121 1.93 -13.15 -1.09
N GLY A 122 3.14 -12.97 -0.57
CA GLY A 122 3.88 -14.06 0.08
C GLY A 122 5.39 -14.03 -0.21
N LEU A 123 6.06 -15.12 0.13
CA LEU A 123 7.48 -15.32 -0.20
C LEU A 123 7.67 -15.37 -1.73
N LEU A 124 8.51 -14.48 -2.25
CA LEU A 124 8.92 -14.46 -3.65
C LEU A 124 9.89 -15.63 -3.88
N PRO A 125 9.65 -16.55 -4.83
CA PRO A 125 10.60 -17.61 -5.15
C PRO A 125 11.80 -17.03 -5.92
N ASP A 126 12.97 -17.68 -5.79
CA ASP A 126 14.25 -17.21 -6.34
C ASP A 126 14.21 -16.88 -7.85
N ASP A 127 13.34 -17.55 -8.62
CA ASP A 127 13.19 -17.39 -10.07
C ASP A 127 12.20 -16.28 -10.49
N ALA A 128 11.35 -15.78 -9.59
CA ALA A 128 10.37 -14.74 -9.93
C ALA A 128 10.99 -13.34 -10.14
N PHE A 129 12.28 -13.15 -9.87
CA PHE A 129 13.00 -11.95 -10.28
C PHE A 129 13.17 -11.83 -11.80
N ASP A 130 13.12 -12.95 -12.55
CA ASP A 130 13.16 -12.94 -14.02
C ASP A 130 11.88 -12.33 -14.64
N GLU A 131 10.81 -12.16 -13.85
CA GLU A 131 9.52 -11.59 -14.27
C GLU A 131 9.40 -10.08 -13.97
N VAL A 132 10.44 -9.47 -13.40
CA VAL A 132 10.50 -8.04 -13.09
C VAL A 132 10.94 -7.24 -14.33
N LEU A 133 10.01 -6.45 -14.88
CA LEU A 133 10.24 -5.58 -16.05
C LEU A 133 10.95 -4.26 -15.71
N GLY A 134 11.07 -3.92 -14.43
CA GLY A 134 11.68 -2.68 -13.98
C GLY A 134 11.35 -2.35 -12.53
N ALA A 135 11.94 -1.29 -12.00
CA ALA A 135 11.75 -0.89 -10.61
C ALA A 135 11.98 0.61 -10.38
N ALA A 136 11.67 1.09 -9.17
CA ALA A 136 12.02 2.43 -8.71
C ALA A 136 13.43 2.43 -8.10
N PRO A 137 14.49 2.80 -8.86
CA PRO A 137 15.87 2.47 -8.49
C PRO A 137 16.36 3.16 -7.21
N ARG A 138 15.87 4.38 -6.94
CA ARG A 138 16.28 5.19 -5.79
C ARG A 138 15.13 5.53 -4.84
N HIS A 139 13.95 4.93 -5.00
CA HIS A 139 12.78 5.21 -4.14
C HIS A 139 12.19 3.92 -3.59
N TYR A 140 12.10 3.83 -2.27
CA TYR A 140 11.64 2.65 -1.55
C TYR A 140 10.48 3.03 -0.63
N VAL A 141 9.49 2.15 -0.52
CA VAL A 141 8.48 2.24 0.52
C VAL A 141 9.11 1.76 1.82
N LEU A 142 9.00 2.55 2.88
CA LEU A 142 9.53 2.20 4.19
C LEU A 142 8.36 2.06 5.16
N PHE A 143 8.40 1.06 6.04
CA PHE A 143 7.51 0.96 7.19
C PHE A 143 8.36 0.88 8.46
N PHE A 144 8.10 1.74 9.44
CA PHE A 144 8.85 1.75 10.69
C PHE A 144 7.94 1.75 11.91
N ASN A 145 8.00 0.67 12.69
CA ASN A 145 7.21 0.51 13.91
C ASN A 145 7.97 1.09 15.12
N ARG A 146 7.79 2.41 15.36
CA ARG A 146 8.34 3.11 16.53
C ARG A 146 7.75 2.66 17.87
N GLU A 147 6.69 1.85 17.87
CA GLU A 147 6.08 1.31 19.09
C GLU A 147 6.66 -0.06 19.51
N ASN A 148 7.49 -0.68 18.67
CA ASN A 148 8.25 -1.90 18.97
C ASN A 148 9.32 -1.63 20.04
N GLU A 149 9.53 -2.60 20.95
CA GLU A 149 10.46 -2.46 22.09
C GLU A 149 11.92 -2.20 21.70
N ASN A 150 12.33 -2.56 20.48
CA ASN A 150 13.69 -2.38 19.96
C ASN A 150 13.87 -1.08 19.12
N ALA A 151 12.83 -0.24 19.01
CA ALA A 151 12.86 0.93 18.11
C ALA A 151 13.94 1.96 18.47
N GLU A 152 14.21 2.20 19.76
CA GLU A 152 15.27 3.12 20.19
C GLU A 152 16.67 2.57 19.87
N GLU A 153 16.90 1.26 20.01
CA GLU A 153 18.17 0.62 19.64
C GLU A 153 18.42 0.72 18.13
N ALA A 154 17.40 0.50 17.30
CA ALA A 154 17.50 0.69 15.86
C ALA A 154 17.73 2.16 15.45
N LEU A 155 17.16 3.13 16.18
CA LEU A 155 17.45 4.55 15.97
C LEU A 155 18.90 4.92 16.34
N GLU A 156 19.53 4.22 17.29
CA GLU A 156 20.95 4.37 17.58
C GLU A 156 21.84 3.70 16.51
N ALA A 157 21.48 2.49 16.07
CA ALA A 157 22.23 1.70 15.09
C ALA A 157 22.13 2.22 13.64
N VAL A 158 20.96 2.74 13.24
CA VAL A 158 20.65 3.16 11.86
C VAL A 158 20.19 4.63 11.87
N PRO A 159 21.13 5.60 11.82
CA PRO A 159 20.82 6.99 12.13
C PRO A 159 19.78 7.66 11.22
N TRP A 160 19.65 7.22 9.96
CA TRP A 160 18.70 7.78 9.01
C TRP A 160 17.22 7.47 9.36
N LEU A 161 16.94 6.43 10.15
CA LEU A 161 15.58 6.13 10.64
C LEU A 161 14.98 7.27 11.49
N LYS A 162 15.82 8.16 12.03
CA LYS A 162 15.38 9.30 12.84
C LYS A 162 14.48 10.27 12.08
N GLU A 163 14.65 10.38 10.76
CA GLU A 163 13.88 11.26 9.89
C GLU A 163 12.49 10.69 9.52
N PHE A 164 12.24 9.40 9.78
CA PHE A 164 11.01 8.70 9.41
C PHE A 164 10.04 8.56 10.58
N GLY A 165 8.74 8.72 10.32
CA GLY A 165 7.67 8.64 11.33
C GLY A 165 7.40 7.22 11.84
N ASN A 166 6.27 7.03 12.53
CA ASN A 166 5.72 5.70 12.76
C ASN A 166 4.84 5.30 11.56
N GLY A 167 4.90 4.04 11.14
CA GLY A 167 4.15 3.51 10.00
C GLY A 167 4.85 3.77 8.67
N TYR A 168 4.06 3.95 7.62
CA TYR A 168 4.55 4.05 6.24
C TYR A 168 5.16 5.42 5.87
N SER A 169 6.12 5.37 4.95
CA SER A 169 6.73 6.54 4.30
C SER A 169 7.38 6.14 2.95
N VAL A 170 7.86 7.12 2.19
CA VAL A 170 8.75 6.87 1.04
C VAL A 170 10.12 7.48 1.32
N GLY A 171 11.15 6.65 1.20
CA GLY A 171 12.55 7.04 1.32
C GLY A 171 13.20 7.15 -0.05
N LYS A 172 14.00 8.18 -0.27
CA LYS A 172 14.92 8.28 -1.41
C LYS A 172 16.33 7.92 -0.97
N GLY A 173 16.98 7.01 -1.69
CA GLY A 173 18.30 6.49 -1.33
C GLY A 173 19.41 7.54 -1.43
N ILE A 174 20.15 7.75 -0.34
CA ILE A 174 21.31 8.64 -0.23
C ILE A 174 22.60 7.83 -0.02
N GLU A 175 23.66 8.19 -0.74
CA GLU A 175 24.97 7.54 -0.62
C GLU A 175 25.63 7.89 0.72
N ILE A 176 26.08 6.89 1.48
CA ILE A 176 26.89 7.06 2.69
C ILE A 176 28.32 6.58 2.38
N PRO A 177 29.35 7.44 2.47
CA PRO A 177 30.73 7.05 2.14
C PRO A 177 31.24 5.89 3.01
N ASP A 178 31.78 4.86 2.34
CA ASP A 178 32.37 3.66 2.93
C ASP A 178 31.41 2.81 3.81
N ASP A 179 30.08 2.96 3.62
CA ASP A 179 29.02 2.28 4.37
C ASP A 179 27.84 1.90 3.44
N PHE A 180 26.77 1.33 3.99
CA PHE A 180 25.50 1.12 3.27
C PHE A 180 24.76 2.45 3.02
N ASP A 181 24.05 2.54 1.89
CA ASP A 181 23.18 3.67 1.56
C ASP A 181 22.11 3.87 2.65
N GLY A 182 21.78 5.14 2.91
CA GLY A 182 20.65 5.51 3.78
C GLY A 182 19.44 6.00 2.97
N PHE A 183 18.44 6.53 3.66
CA PHE A 183 17.27 7.15 3.03
C PHE A 183 16.98 8.56 3.57
N GLU A 184 16.53 9.47 2.71
CA GLU A 184 15.92 10.76 3.07
C GLU A 184 14.40 10.71 2.79
N PRO A 185 13.51 11.29 3.63
CA PRO A 185 12.08 11.26 3.39
C PRO A 185 11.67 12.14 2.20
N VAL A 186 10.82 11.61 1.32
CA VAL A 186 10.30 12.32 0.13
C VAL A 186 8.77 12.20 0.01
N ASP A 187 8.19 12.95 -0.92
CA ASP A 187 6.75 12.93 -1.19
C ASP A 187 6.33 11.59 -1.84
N PRO A 188 5.29 10.89 -1.34
CA PRO A 188 4.85 9.61 -1.91
C PRO A 188 4.28 9.70 -3.34
N GLY A 189 4.10 10.90 -3.90
CA GLY A 189 3.76 11.16 -5.29
C GLY A 189 4.97 11.45 -6.21
N SER A 190 6.19 11.51 -5.68
CA SER A 190 7.40 11.86 -6.45
C SER A 190 8.20 10.67 -6.99
N VAL A 191 7.67 9.46 -6.91
CA VAL A 191 8.40 8.25 -7.30
C VAL A 191 8.52 8.13 -8.82
N GLU A 192 9.70 7.72 -9.28
CA GLU A 192 9.94 7.30 -10.68
C GLU A 192 10.28 5.81 -10.70
N ILE A 193 9.50 5.03 -11.44
CA ILE A 193 9.80 3.67 -11.85
C ILE A 193 10.45 3.72 -13.24
N ILE A 194 11.48 2.90 -13.45
CA ILE A 194 12.17 2.77 -14.73
C ILE A 194 11.99 1.33 -15.23
N ILE A 195 11.54 1.18 -16.48
CA ILE A 195 11.43 -0.10 -17.18
C ILE A 195 12.77 -0.35 -17.89
N ASP A 196 13.56 -1.25 -17.32
CA ASP A 196 14.90 -1.65 -17.74
C ASP A 196 15.28 -2.93 -16.96
N ASP A 197 16.27 -3.68 -17.42
CA ASP A 197 16.78 -4.84 -16.69
C ASP A 197 17.32 -4.40 -15.32
N LEU A 198 17.09 -5.18 -14.25
CA LEU A 198 17.51 -4.79 -12.89
C LEU A 198 19.02 -4.53 -12.77
N GLU A 199 19.85 -5.18 -13.60
CA GLU A 199 21.31 -4.94 -13.66
C GLU A 199 21.70 -3.57 -14.25
N ASN A 200 20.81 -2.92 -15.00
CA ASN A 200 20.99 -1.57 -15.54
C ASN A 200 20.52 -0.48 -14.55
N LEU A 201 19.82 -0.86 -13.48
CA LEU A 201 19.29 0.06 -12.47
C LEU A 201 20.29 0.30 -11.34
N ASN A 202 20.55 1.58 -11.02
CA ASN A 202 21.32 1.95 -9.83
C ASN A 202 20.46 1.81 -8.56
N LEU A 203 20.25 0.57 -8.11
CA LEU A 203 19.50 0.26 -6.89
C LEU A 203 20.18 0.84 -5.62
N VAL A 204 19.45 0.90 -4.51
CA VAL A 204 19.98 1.38 -3.22
C VAL A 204 20.64 0.21 -2.48
N ASN A 205 21.91 0.36 -2.13
CA ASN A 205 22.70 -0.66 -1.41
C ASN A 205 22.57 -0.47 0.10
N TRP A 206 21.43 -0.86 0.69
CA TRP A 206 21.08 -0.58 2.10
C TRP A 206 21.24 -1.79 3.06
N THR A 207 21.62 -2.97 2.53
CA THR A 207 21.83 -4.26 3.25
C THR A 207 23.14 -4.91 2.83
#